data_AF-A0A4Y9JLV9-F1
#
_entry.id   AF-A0A4Y9JLV9-F1
#
_cell.length_a   1.000
_cell.length_b   1.000
_cell.length_c   1.000
_cell.angle_alpha   90.00
_cell.angle_beta   90.00
_cell.angle_gamma   90.00
#
_symmetry.space_group_name_H-M   'P 1'
#
loop_
_entity.id
_entity.type
_entity.pdbx_description
1 polymer ?
#
loop_
_entity_poly.entity_id
_entity_poly.type
_entity_poly.pdbx_seq_one_letter_code
_entity_poly.pdbx_strand_id
1 'polypeptide(L)'
;MKILQIGQVDWAEEVEQFPEDVEWLFSRSEEIPHFLEEQKKLALAKLPAVEEGEEPPKVRLHFDAVFITDETKESDLEPLMNLVEAYGLYHLSGLNLKSEQPYGIFRRKVLRELKVSGTQEEIIRFLHLTLFSGQYGAKLKLPEIDVNPMFTGKLTYEGHVSVSFEGDFGEDFEPLFSFRYNLSSFPVALELWLEYIKVFGDNHIRLELTPMRQGSIYDMMDPILLSEKDLEEPYILVPNEEIGFYAVTVYAQGSGKLSFGPLHWRYSRIGLGRFVLGGERYHDEKRQEFIYYFNPGDLKPPMNVYFSGFRPAEGFEGFGIMKSLKAPFMLIGDPRLEGGGFYSGTENLETAIKTVIQESLDYLGFSSSDLILSGLSMGTFGALYYASHFNPYGVIVGKPFTNVGDTAAGMKLKRPDEFETSADVLLNVTGGVQEEHIEQLNQKFWDTFSQSDFPHTNFAIAYMENDDYDGEAAHRLIEHLSDKQAHIYTKGYEGRHNDNSSAINKWFMKQYVNLLEKGYGRNYS
;
A
#
# COMPACT_ATOMS: atom_id res chain seq x y z
N MET A 1 3.26 18.78 12.91
CA MET A 1 3.48 18.65 11.45
C MET A 1 4.24 19.87 10.96
N LYS A 2 5.19 19.76 10.01
CA LYS A 2 5.98 20.89 9.48
C LYS A 2 5.70 21.11 8.01
N ILE A 3 5.18 22.28 7.66
CA ILE A 3 4.90 22.67 6.27
C ILE A 3 5.72 23.91 5.93
N LEU A 4 6.45 23.87 4.82
CA LEU A 4 7.16 25.03 4.29
C LEU A 4 6.40 25.61 3.09
N GLN A 5 5.87 26.82 3.27
CA GLN A 5 5.33 27.63 2.18
C GLN A 5 6.45 28.37 1.44
N ILE A 6 6.45 28.27 0.11
CA ILE A 6 7.31 29.06 -0.77
C ILE A 6 6.45 30.04 -1.56
N GLY A 7 6.61 31.33 -1.30
CA GLY A 7 5.79 32.36 -1.93
C GLY A 7 6.25 33.79 -1.64
N GLN A 8 5.44 34.76 -2.07
CA GLN A 8 5.71 36.19 -1.84
C GLN A 8 5.15 36.71 -0.51
N VAL A 9 4.04 36.11 -0.05
CA VAL A 9 3.31 36.49 1.17
C VAL A 9 3.12 35.26 2.06
N ASP A 10 3.33 35.43 3.37
CA ASP A 10 3.10 34.38 4.36
C ASP A 10 1.60 34.25 4.66
N TRP A 11 1.00 33.12 4.29
CA TRP A 11 -0.42 32.88 4.53
C TRP A 11 -0.75 32.81 6.03
N ALA A 12 0.20 32.46 6.89
CA ALA A 12 -0.04 32.43 8.33
C ALA A 12 -0.29 33.83 8.92
N GLU A 13 0.12 34.90 8.23
CA GLU A 13 -0.17 36.28 8.64
C GLU A 13 -1.53 36.78 8.12
N GLU A 14 -2.15 36.08 7.17
CA GLU A 14 -3.39 36.51 6.50
C GLU A 14 -4.65 35.80 7.01
N VAL A 15 -4.49 34.66 7.69
CA VAL A 15 -5.61 33.84 8.18
C VAL A 15 -5.97 34.11 9.64
N GLU A 16 -7.25 34.07 9.96
CA GLU A 16 -7.72 34.29 11.34
C GLU A 16 -7.53 33.07 12.25
N GLN A 17 -7.62 31.86 11.69
CA GLN A 17 -7.55 30.60 12.42
C GLN A 17 -6.49 29.68 11.81
N PHE A 18 -5.57 29.23 12.67
CA PHE A 18 -4.50 28.31 12.28
C PHE A 18 -4.60 27.03 13.12
N PRO A 19 -4.44 25.82 12.54
CA PRO A 19 -4.40 24.58 13.32
C PRO A 19 -3.22 24.57 14.31
N GLU A 20 -3.49 24.28 15.59
CA GLU A 20 -2.49 24.37 16.67
C GLU A 20 -1.28 23.42 16.49
N ASP A 21 -1.47 22.28 15.81
CA ASP A 21 -0.45 21.22 15.66
C ASP A 21 0.39 21.33 14.36
N VAL A 22 0.25 22.45 13.63
CA VAL A 22 0.99 22.73 12.39
C VAL A 22 2.04 23.82 12.60
N GLU A 23 3.31 23.44 12.45
CA GLU A 23 4.43 24.37 12.32
C GLU A 23 4.49 24.83 10.85
N TRP A 24 3.86 25.98 10.58
CA TRP A 24 3.91 26.65 9.28
C TRP A 24 5.14 27.53 9.19
N LEU A 25 5.94 27.29 8.17
CA LEU A 25 7.17 28.01 7.92
C LEU A 25 7.06 28.68 6.56
N PHE A 26 7.64 29.86 6.42
CA PHE A 26 7.58 30.64 5.18
C PHE A 26 8.97 31.04 4.71
N SER A 27 9.18 31.01 3.40
CA SER A 27 10.38 31.55 2.76
C SER A 27 10.07 32.01 1.33
N ARG A 28 10.76 33.05 0.87
CA ARG A 28 10.85 33.36 -0.56
C ARG A 28 11.82 32.40 -1.22
N SER A 29 11.58 32.07 -2.49
CA SER A 29 12.42 31.15 -3.27
C SER A 29 13.92 31.46 -3.18
N GLU A 30 14.28 32.73 -3.34
CA GLU A 30 15.65 33.22 -3.35
C GLU A 30 16.33 33.20 -1.96
N GLU A 31 15.53 33.16 -0.89
CA GLU A 31 16.01 33.20 0.51
C GLU A 31 16.11 31.80 1.14
N ILE A 32 15.71 30.73 0.43
CA ILE A 32 15.74 29.36 0.94
C ILE A 32 17.09 28.98 1.57
N PRO A 33 18.26 29.27 0.96
CA PRO A 33 19.54 28.93 1.58
C PRO A 33 19.76 29.58 2.95
N HIS A 34 19.41 30.87 3.06
CA HIS A 34 19.53 31.61 4.32
C HIS A 34 18.53 31.09 5.35
N PHE A 35 17.27 30.88 4.95
CA PHE A 35 16.23 30.30 5.80
C PHE A 35 16.66 28.95 6.40
N LEU A 36 17.22 28.04 5.58
CA LEU A 36 17.66 26.73 6.05
C LEU A 36 18.83 26.82 7.05
N GLU A 37 19.73 27.80 6.89
CA GLU A 37 20.80 28.06 7.85
C GLU A 37 20.24 28.48 9.21
N GLU A 38 19.25 29.39 9.22
CA GLU A 38 18.58 29.84 10.43
C GLU A 38 17.79 28.70 11.10
N GLN A 39 17.05 27.90 10.33
CA GLN A 39 16.37 26.71 10.86
C GLN A 39 17.34 25.72 11.50
N LYS A 40 18.52 25.54 10.90
CA LYS A 40 19.57 24.69 11.47
C LYS A 40 20.13 25.27 12.78
N LYS A 41 20.35 26.58 12.86
CA LYS A 41 20.78 27.26 14.10
C LYS A 41 19.73 27.11 15.21
N LEU A 42 18.45 27.33 14.89
CA LEU A 42 17.34 27.17 15.84
C LEU A 42 17.23 25.72 16.34
N ALA A 43 17.37 24.74 15.46
CA ALA A 43 17.35 23.34 15.84
C ALA A 43 18.58 22.96 16.71
N LEU A 44 19.77 23.48 16.41
CA LEU A 44 20.97 23.29 17.23
C LEU A 44 20.82 23.93 18.63
N ALA A 45 20.21 25.10 18.72
CA ALA A 45 19.99 25.80 19.98
C ALA A 45 19.02 25.07 20.93
N LYS A 46 18.17 24.20 20.40
CA LYS A 46 17.26 23.34 21.18
C LYS A 46 17.93 22.08 21.73
N LEU A 47 19.15 21.76 21.29
CA LEU A 47 19.89 20.59 21.74
C LEU A 47 20.72 20.93 22.98
N PRO A 48 20.96 19.96 23.89
CA PRO A 48 21.82 20.16 25.05
C PRO A 48 23.24 20.55 24.61
N ALA A 49 23.92 21.36 25.43
CA ALA A 49 25.31 21.73 25.19
C ALA A 49 26.17 20.45 25.18
N VAL A 50 27.02 20.33 24.16
CA VAL A 50 27.92 19.18 23.97
C VAL A 50 29.03 19.23 25.00
N GLU A 51 29.30 18.12 25.69
CA GLU A 51 30.44 18.00 26.61
C GLU A 51 31.77 18.01 25.83
N GLU A 52 32.85 18.47 26.48
CA GLU A 52 34.15 18.64 25.83
C GLU A 52 34.71 17.27 25.38
N GLY A 53 34.70 17.01 24.06
CA GLY A 53 35.20 15.76 23.47
C GLY A 53 34.16 14.94 22.69
N GLU A 54 32.87 15.31 22.71
CA GLU A 54 31.82 14.64 21.93
C GLU A 54 31.65 15.23 20.51
N GLU A 55 31.18 14.41 19.55
CA GLU A 55 30.85 14.90 18.21
C GLU A 55 29.71 15.93 18.28
N PRO A 56 29.77 17.03 17.50
CA PRO A 56 28.69 18.00 17.46
C PRO A 56 27.39 17.34 16.98
N PRO A 57 26.22 17.79 17.48
CA PRO A 57 24.97 17.12 17.22
C PRO A 57 24.60 17.27 15.75
N LYS A 58 24.25 16.16 15.10
CA LYS A 58 23.79 16.20 13.70
C LYS A 58 22.31 16.55 13.65
N VAL A 59 22.01 17.81 13.37
CA VAL A 59 20.64 18.24 13.04
C VAL A 59 20.30 17.81 11.61
N ARG A 60 19.18 17.11 11.46
CA ARG A 60 18.55 16.82 10.17
C ARG A 60 17.24 17.59 10.10
N LEU A 61 17.16 18.56 9.18
CA LEU A 61 15.92 19.24 8.86
C LEU A 61 15.03 18.32 8.01
N HIS A 62 13.72 18.47 8.17
CA HIS A 62 12.71 17.73 7.43
C HIS A 62 11.42 18.53 7.41
N PHE A 63 10.71 18.49 6.27
CA PHE A 63 9.38 19.03 6.09
C PHE A 63 8.44 17.91 5.66
N ASP A 64 7.25 17.86 6.26
CA ASP A 64 6.19 16.93 5.88
C ASP A 64 5.61 17.30 4.50
N ALA A 65 5.61 18.60 4.18
CA ALA A 65 5.34 19.10 2.83
C ALA A 65 6.03 20.44 2.55
N VAL A 66 6.23 20.71 1.26
CA VAL A 66 6.60 22.01 0.70
C VAL A 66 5.47 22.44 -0.23
N PHE A 67 4.93 23.65 0.00
CA PHE A 67 3.77 24.17 -0.73
C PHE A 67 4.13 25.49 -1.44
N ILE A 68 4.13 25.46 -2.76
CA ILE A 68 4.50 26.60 -3.61
C ILE A 68 3.24 27.42 -3.93
N THR A 69 3.17 28.67 -3.49
CA THR A 69 2.00 29.55 -3.69
C THR A 69 2.17 30.55 -4.82
N ASP A 70 3.39 30.74 -5.33
CA ASP A 70 3.73 31.71 -6.36
C ASP A 70 4.68 31.10 -7.41
N GLU A 71 4.83 31.77 -8.56
CA GLU A 71 5.79 31.38 -9.60
C GLU A 71 7.22 31.37 -9.06
N THR A 72 7.92 30.25 -9.23
CA THR A 72 9.30 30.04 -8.79
C THR A 72 10.09 29.24 -9.82
N LYS A 73 11.41 29.39 -9.83
CA LYS A 73 12.30 28.52 -10.61
C LYS A 73 12.52 27.21 -9.88
N GLU A 74 12.73 26.13 -10.63
CA GLU A 74 13.06 24.81 -10.08
C GLU A 74 14.41 24.87 -9.34
N SER A 75 15.39 25.57 -9.91
CA SER A 75 16.75 25.72 -9.38
C SER A 75 16.81 26.37 -7.99
N ASP A 76 15.88 27.26 -7.66
CA ASP A 76 15.82 27.90 -6.35
C ASP A 76 15.40 26.91 -5.24
N LEU A 77 14.71 25.83 -5.62
CA LEU A 77 14.19 24.81 -4.70
C LEU A 77 15.17 23.64 -4.47
N GLU A 78 16.26 23.55 -5.23
CA GLU A 78 17.26 22.48 -5.10
C GLU A 78 17.79 22.25 -3.66
N PRO A 79 17.99 23.27 -2.81
CA PRO A 79 18.37 23.05 -1.40
C PRO A 79 17.39 22.19 -0.60
N LEU A 80 16.12 22.10 -1.03
CA LEU A 80 15.07 21.31 -0.38
C LEU A 80 15.07 19.83 -0.81
N MET A 81 15.90 19.44 -1.80
CA MET A 81 15.90 18.11 -2.41
C MET A 81 16.00 16.94 -1.42
N ASN A 82 16.70 17.10 -0.30
CA ASN A 82 16.84 16.05 0.71
C ASN A 82 16.02 16.30 1.99
N LEU A 83 15.19 17.34 1.98
CA LEU A 83 14.43 17.80 3.16
C LEU A 83 12.93 17.46 3.07
N VAL A 84 12.45 17.06 1.90
CA VAL A 84 11.06 16.63 1.65
C VAL A 84 11.03 15.27 0.96
N GLU A 85 10.04 14.44 1.27
CA GLU A 85 9.85 13.14 0.61
C GLU A 85 9.27 13.31 -0.81
N ALA A 86 9.42 12.29 -1.65
CA ALA A 86 8.61 12.21 -2.87
C ALA A 86 7.12 12.36 -2.54
N TYR A 87 6.40 13.07 -3.40
CA TYR A 87 5.01 13.48 -3.24
C TYR A 87 4.71 14.46 -2.11
N GLY A 88 5.73 14.96 -1.40
CA GLY A 88 5.58 16.04 -0.41
C GLY A 88 5.72 17.45 -1.02
N LEU A 89 5.94 17.57 -2.33
CA LEU A 89 6.09 18.86 -3.01
C LEU A 89 4.83 19.19 -3.82
N TYR A 90 4.18 20.30 -3.46
CA TYR A 90 2.93 20.75 -4.06
C TYR A 90 3.02 22.18 -4.56
N HIS A 91 2.16 22.53 -5.51
CA HIS A 91 1.93 23.91 -5.89
C HIS A 91 0.44 24.25 -5.93
N LEU A 92 0.13 25.53 -5.72
CA LEU A 92 -1.22 26.06 -5.85
C LEU A 92 -1.73 25.89 -7.29
N SER A 93 -3.03 25.62 -7.41
CA SER A 93 -3.69 25.47 -8.71
C SER A 93 -3.51 26.71 -9.60
N GLY A 94 -3.20 26.47 -10.87
CA GLY A 94 -3.03 27.54 -11.87
C GLY A 94 -1.62 28.15 -12.00
N LEU A 95 -0.63 27.69 -11.22
CA LEU A 95 0.77 28.09 -11.39
C LEU A 95 1.43 27.36 -12.59
N ASN A 96 2.34 28.04 -13.30
CA ASN A 96 3.05 27.52 -14.46
C ASN A 96 4.54 27.25 -14.14
N LEU A 97 4.75 26.22 -13.32
CA LEU A 97 6.10 25.79 -12.95
C LEU A 97 6.70 24.90 -14.05
N LYS A 98 7.85 25.31 -14.59
CA LYS A 98 8.55 24.57 -15.64
C LYS A 98 9.77 23.85 -15.08
N SER A 99 9.89 22.57 -15.40
CA SER A 99 11.14 21.85 -15.10
C SER A 99 12.28 22.41 -15.95
N GLU A 100 13.38 22.72 -15.28
CA GLU A 100 14.62 23.25 -15.85
C GLU A 100 15.65 22.13 -16.08
N GLN A 101 15.59 21.04 -15.31
CA GLN A 101 16.55 19.94 -15.38
C GLN A 101 15.86 18.56 -15.40
N PRO A 102 16.33 17.61 -16.23
CA PRO A 102 15.72 16.27 -16.29
C PRO A 102 15.86 15.47 -14.98
N TYR A 103 16.72 15.90 -14.06
CA TYR A 103 16.93 15.28 -12.75
C TYR A 103 16.63 16.22 -11.58
N GLY A 104 15.95 17.34 -11.84
CA GLY A 104 15.64 18.36 -10.85
C GLY A 104 14.60 17.91 -9.82
N ILE A 105 14.39 18.77 -8.82
CA ILE A 105 13.51 18.47 -7.69
C ILE A 105 12.06 18.16 -8.11
N PHE A 106 11.54 18.75 -9.19
CA PHE A 106 10.16 18.50 -9.62
C PHE A 106 9.94 17.06 -10.03
N ARG A 107 10.88 16.47 -10.78
CA ARG A 107 10.79 15.06 -11.17
C ARG A 107 11.08 14.14 -9.97
N ARG A 108 12.13 14.44 -9.20
CA ARG A 108 12.54 13.59 -8.07
C ARG A 108 11.54 13.56 -6.92
N LYS A 109 10.80 14.66 -6.73
CA LYS A 109 9.76 14.79 -5.69
C LYS A 109 8.35 14.64 -6.22
N VAL A 110 8.20 14.36 -7.52
CA VAL A 110 6.91 14.23 -8.19
C VAL A 110 6.02 15.42 -7.82
N LEU A 111 6.40 16.61 -8.29
CA LEU A 111 5.65 17.85 -8.06
C LEU A 111 4.18 17.63 -8.45
N ARG A 112 3.25 17.98 -7.55
CA ARG A 112 1.81 17.85 -7.79
C ARG A 112 1.09 19.19 -7.65
N GLU A 113 0.12 19.40 -8.53
CA GLU A 113 -0.86 20.46 -8.34
C GLU A 113 -1.80 20.08 -7.18
N LEU A 114 -1.97 21.00 -6.22
CA LEU A 114 -2.95 20.84 -5.16
C LEU A 114 -4.34 21.22 -5.71
N LYS A 115 -5.12 20.21 -6.11
CA LYS A 115 -6.47 20.37 -6.67
C LYS A 115 -7.53 20.59 -5.58
N VAL A 116 -7.30 21.60 -4.76
CA VAL A 116 -8.23 22.03 -3.70
C VAL A 116 -8.63 23.47 -3.99
N SER A 117 -9.94 23.70 -4.07
CA SER A 117 -10.51 25.04 -4.19
C SER A 117 -10.97 25.50 -2.82
N GLY A 118 -10.83 26.78 -2.52
CA GLY A 118 -11.27 27.35 -1.25
C GLY A 118 -10.47 28.59 -0.86
N THR A 119 -10.77 29.12 0.33
CA THR A 119 -9.93 30.14 0.97
C THR A 119 -8.58 29.56 1.39
N GLN A 120 -7.65 30.43 1.78
CA GLN A 120 -6.36 30.00 2.34
C GLN A 120 -6.58 29.12 3.59
N GLU A 121 -7.54 29.46 4.46
CA GLU A 121 -7.86 28.63 5.63
C GLU A 121 -8.33 27.23 5.26
N GLU A 122 -9.19 27.10 4.25
CA GLU A 122 -9.71 25.80 3.80
C GLU A 122 -8.59 24.92 3.24
N ILE A 123 -7.64 25.51 2.50
CA ILE A 123 -6.46 24.81 1.99
C ILE A 123 -5.52 24.38 3.12
N ILE A 124 -5.24 25.26 4.09
CA ILE A 124 -4.41 24.94 5.25
C ILE A 124 -5.04 23.80 6.06
N ARG A 125 -6.36 23.85 6.30
CA ARG A 125 -7.10 22.79 6.99
C ARG A 125 -7.05 21.47 6.21
N PHE A 126 -7.18 21.51 4.89
CA PHE A 126 -7.03 20.32 4.04
C PHE A 126 -5.63 19.70 4.19
N LEU A 127 -4.56 20.50 4.12
CA LEU A 127 -3.20 20.02 4.29
C LEU A 127 -2.99 19.41 5.68
N HIS A 128 -3.50 20.05 6.73
CA HIS A 128 -3.47 19.54 8.10
C HIS A 128 -4.14 18.16 8.23
N LEU A 129 -5.30 17.96 7.60
CA LEU A 129 -6.03 16.69 7.65
C LEU A 129 -5.37 15.55 6.86
N THR A 130 -4.50 15.85 5.89
CA THR A 130 -4.04 14.88 4.88
C THR A 130 -2.56 14.52 4.98
N LEU A 131 -1.74 15.37 5.60
CA LEU A 131 -0.29 15.21 5.72
C LEU A 131 0.16 14.49 7.01
N PHE A 132 -0.74 13.77 7.68
CA PHE A 132 -0.40 12.98 8.86
C PHE A 132 0.68 11.92 8.56
N SER A 133 1.48 11.58 9.56
CA SER A 133 2.48 10.52 9.47
C SER A 133 1.86 9.14 9.60
N GLY A 134 2.45 8.14 8.94
CA GLY A 134 2.05 6.74 9.06
C GLY A 134 0.93 6.34 8.10
N GLN A 135 0.42 5.14 8.30
CA GLN A 135 -0.59 4.50 7.47
C GLN A 135 -1.38 3.51 8.33
N TYR A 136 -2.67 3.34 8.04
CA TYR A 136 -3.47 2.30 8.64
C TYR A 136 -4.68 1.98 7.79
N GLY A 137 -5.09 0.72 7.84
CA GLY A 137 -6.37 0.25 7.34
C GLY A 137 -6.69 -1.12 7.92
N ALA A 138 -7.97 -1.45 7.90
CA ALA A 138 -8.50 -2.72 8.35
C ALA A 138 -9.85 -2.99 7.67
N LYS A 139 -10.47 -4.11 8.04
CA LYS A 139 -11.73 -4.58 7.45
C LYS A 139 -12.78 -4.80 8.53
N LEU A 140 -14.04 -4.49 8.22
CA LEU A 140 -15.16 -5.20 8.83
C LEU A 140 -15.33 -6.51 8.05
N LYS A 141 -15.26 -7.63 8.77
CA LYS A 141 -15.04 -8.95 8.17
C LYS A 141 -16.34 -9.70 7.94
N LEU A 142 -16.35 -10.59 6.94
CA LEU A 142 -17.51 -11.41 6.61
C LEU A 142 -17.97 -12.36 7.74
N PRO A 143 -17.09 -13.01 8.54
CA PRO A 143 -17.53 -13.84 9.67
C PRO A 143 -18.26 -13.05 10.77
N GLU A 144 -18.20 -11.73 10.71
CA GLU A 144 -18.71 -10.81 11.71
C GLU A 144 -19.94 -10.06 11.20
N ILE A 145 -20.69 -10.63 10.25
CA ILE A 145 -21.98 -10.11 9.81
C ILE A 145 -23.14 -10.81 10.53
N ASP A 146 -24.22 -10.08 10.73
CA ASP A 146 -25.51 -10.58 11.19
C ASP A 146 -26.52 -10.38 10.04
N VAL A 147 -26.95 -11.50 9.44
CA VAL A 147 -27.94 -11.51 8.36
C VAL A 147 -29.32 -11.17 8.91
N ASN A 148 -30.09 -10.38 8.18
CA ASN A 148 -31.47 -10.07 8.55
C ASN A 148 -32.28 -11.38 8.69
N PRO A 149 -32.87 -11.66 9.86
CA PRO A 149 -33.61 -12.90 10.09
C PRO A 149 -34.86 -13.06 9.20
N MET A 150 -35.31 -11.98 8.56
CA MET A 150 -36.43 -11.99 7.61
C MET A 150 -36.01 -12.35 6.18
N PHE A 151 -34.71 -12.44 5.88
CA PHE A 151 -34.24 -12.87 4.56
C PHE A 151 -34.61 -14.35 4.33
N THR A 152 -35.39 -14.62 3.28
CA THR A 152 -35.90 -15.97 2.95
C THR A 152 -35.20 -16.61 1.75
N GLY A 153 -34.27 -15.90 1.12
CA GLY A 153 -33.51 -16.40 -0.02
C GLY A 153 -32.41 -17.38 0.38
N LYS A 154 -31.61 -17.78 -0.61
CA LYS A 154 -30.46 -18.65 -0.41
C LYS A 154 -29.24 -17.83 0.00
N LEU A 155 -28.65 -18.20 1.12
CA LEU A 155 -27.37 -17.69 1.61
C LEU A 155 -26.27 -18.70 1.31
N THR A 156 -25.12 -18.26 0.81
CA THR A 156 -23.94 -19.12 0.56
C THR A 156 -22.69 -18.40 1.01
N TYR A 157 -21.91 -19.03 1.89
CA TYR A 157 -20.58 -18.58 2.27
C TYR A 157 -19.53 -19.31 1.44
N GLU A 158 -18.68 -18.55 0.76
CA GLU A 158 -17.54 -19.04 -0.02
C GLU A 158 -16.27 -18.79 0.79
N GLY A 159 -16.06 -19.61 1.83
CA GLY A 159 -15.01 -19.38 2.81
C GLY A 159 -15.13 -17.98 3.45
N HIS A 160 -14.02 -17.28 3.59
CA HIS A 160 -13.98 -15.86 3.92
C HIS A 160 -13.76 -14.96 2.70
N VAL A 161 -13.90 -15.50 1.49
CA VAL A 161 -13.78 -14.73 0.23
C VAL A 161 -15.04 -13.91 -0.01
N SER A 162 -16.22 -14.55 0.05
CA SER A 162 -17.48 -13.88 -0.23
C SER A 162 -18.67 -14.48 0.54
N VAL A 163 -19.70 -13.67 0.73
CA VAL A 163 -21.04 -14.10 1.12
C VAL A 163 -22.03 -13.73 0.02
N SER A 164 -22.77 -14.72 -0.47
CA SER A 164 -23.74 -14.54 -1.55
C SER A 164 -25.17 -14.71 -1.07
N PHE A 165 -26.02 -13.78 -1.49
CA PHE A 165 -27.47 -13.77 -1.24
C PHE A 165 -28.19 -13.89 -2.58
N GLU A 166 -29.03 -14.90 -2.72
CA GLU A 166 -29.82 -15.16 -3.93
C GLU A 166 -31.30 -15.24 -3.58
N GLY A 167 -32.12 -14.38 -4.16
CA GLY A 167 -33.56 -14.33 -3.88
C GLY A 167 -34.21 -13.00 -4.24
N ASP A 168 -35.33 -12.73 -3.57
CA ASP A 168 -36.05 -11.46 -3.59
C ASP A 168 -35.64 -10.64 -2.36
N PHE A 169 -35.26 -9.38 -2.58
CA PHE A 169 -34.81 -8.42 -1.58
C PHE A 169 -35.88 -7.37 -1.25
N GLY A 170 -37.06 -7.44 -1.88
CA GLY A 170 -38.18 -6.54 -1.63
C GLY A 170 -38.38 -5.47 -2.72
N GLU A 171 -39.59 -4.90 -2.74
CA GLU A 171 -39.94 -3.79 -3.65
C GLU A 171 -39.25 -2.48 -3.27
N ASP A 172 -38.92 -2.30 -1.99
CA ASP A 172 -38.17 -1.17 -1.43
C ASP A 172 -36.83 -1.66 -0.84
N PHE A 173 -35.93 -0.75 -0.49
CA PHE A 173 -34.68 -1.12 0.19
C PHE A 173 -34.95 -1.70 1.58
N GLU A 174 -34.61 -2.97 1.77
CA GLU A 174 -34.65 -3.68 3.05
C GLU A 174 -33.23 -3.99 3.56
N PRO A 175 -33.01 -4.02 4.89
CA PRO A 175 -31.70 -4.38 5.43
C PRO A 175 -31.40 -5.84 5.09
N LEU A 176 -30.25 -6.12 4.48
CA LEU A 176 -29.83 -7.46 4.11
C LEU A 176 -28.97 -8.09 5.21
N PHE A 177 -27.96 -7.35 5.67
CA PHE A 177 -27.12 -7.71 6.81
C PHE A 177 -26.47 -6.47 7.42
N SER A 178 -26.04 -6.59 8.68
CA SER A 178 -25.23 -5.58 9.37
C SER A 178 -23.89 -6.18 9.78
N PHE A 179 -22.85 -5.36 9.83
CA PHE A 179 -21.62 -5.75 10.51
C PHE A 179 -21.83 -5.66 12.03
N ARG A 180 -21.52 -6.75 12.75
CA ARG A 180 -21.73 -6.88 14.20
C ARG A 180 -20.90 -5.88 15.00
N TYR A 181 -19.72 -5.53 14.50
CA TYR A 181 -18.83 -4.56 15.14
C TYR A 181 -18.91 -3.21 14.44
N ASN A 182 -18.88 -2.16 15.25
CA ASN A 182 -18.93 -0.79 14.77
C ASN A 182 -17.61 -0.36 14.12
N LEU A 183 -17.72 0.56 13.15
CA LEU A 183 -16.59 1.32 12.66
C LEU A 183 -16.31 2.48 13.64
N SER A 184 -15.08 2.60 14.12
CA SER A 184 -14.70 3.71 15.02
C SER A 184 -14.51 5.02 14.26
N SER A 185 -14.81 6.14 14.91
CA SER A 185 -14.42 7.47 14.42
C SER A 185 -12.95 7.75 14.74
N PHE A 186 -12.28 8.54 13.90
CA PHE A 186 -10.87 8.91 14.02
C PHE A 186 -10.67 10.41 13.73
N PRO A 187 -9.58 11.03 14.20
CA PRO A 187 -9.28 12.44 13.93
C PRO A 187 -8.82 12.71 12.49
N VAL A 188 -8.77 11.69 11.64
CA VAL A 188 -8.49 11.76 10.21
C VAL A 188 -9.70 11.27 9.43
N ALA A 189 -9.84 11.71 8.18
CA ALA A 189 -10.87 11.16 7.30
C ALA A 189 -10.63 9.66 7.08
N LEU A 190 -11.72 8.91 6.91
CA LEU A 190 -11.67 7.50 6.52
C LEU A 190 -12.04 7.33 5.06
N GLU A 191 -11.40 6.37 4.41
CA GLU A 191 -11.77 5.86 3.10
C GLU A 191 -12.48 4.52 3.29
N LEU A 192 -13.68 4.36 2.73
CA LEU A 192 -14.48 3.14 2.81
C LEU A 192 -14.61 2.49 1.44
N TRP A 193 -14.35 1.18 1.37
CA TRP A 193 -14.46 0.39 0.14
C TRP A 193 -15.15 -0.95 0.41
N LEU A 194 -16.39 -1.10 -0.09
CA LEU A 194 -17.16 -2.35 0.04
C LEU A 194 -16.89 -3.24 -1.16
N GLU A 195 -16.30 -4.41 -0.97
CA GLU A 195 -16.25 -5.40 -2.04
C GLU A 195 -17.66 -5.97 -2.30
N TYR A 196 -18.15 -5.89 -3.54
CA TYR A 196 -19.42 -6.49 -3.94
C TYR A 196 -19.46 -6.81 -5.44
N ILE A 197 -20.29 -7.78 -5.82
CA ILE A 197 -20.56 -8.19 -7.19
C ILE A 197 -22.07 -8.40 -7.36
N LYS A 198 -22.65 -7.77 -8.38
CA LYS A 198 -24.03 -8.03 -8.83
C LYS A 198 -23.99 -9.16 -9.86
N VAL A 199 -24.23 -10.39 -9.41
CA VAL A 199 -24.00 -11.60 -10.22
C VAL A 199 -25.04 -11.72 -11.34
N PHE A 200 -26.33 -11.55 -11.01
CA PHE A 200 -27.43 -11.47 -11.98
C PHE A 200 -28.66 -10.85 -11.34
N GLY A 201 -29.65 -10.51 -12.17
CA GLY A 201 -30.95 -9.98 -11.74
C GLY A 201 -31.01 -8.45 -11.73
N ASP A 202 -32.19 -7.93 -11.41
CA ASP A 202 -32.45 -6.50 -11.25
C ASP A 202 -32.51 -6.20 -9.76
N ASN A 203 -31.37 -5.82 -9.21
CA ASN A 203 -31.19 -5.56 -7.78
C ASN A 203 -30.38 -4.28 -7.59
N HIS A 204 -30.53 -3.67 -6.41
CA HIS A 204 -29.79 -2.48 -6.01
C HIS A 204 -29.22 -2.63 -4.62
N ILE A 205 -28.05 -2.02 -4.38
CA ILE A 205 -27.37 -1.99 -3.08
C ILE A 205 -27.38 -0.58 -2.51
N ARG A 206 -27.50 -0.46 -1.19
CA ARG A 206 -27.25 0.78 -0.44
C ARG A 206 -26.47 0.46 0.84
N LEU A 207 -25.44 1.25 1.14
CA LEU A 207 -24.72 1.15 2.42
C LEU A 207 -25.22 2.27 3.35
N GLU A 208 -25.60 1.91 4.56
CA GLU A 208 -26.00 2.85 5.61
C GLU A 208 -24.93 2.90 6.70
N LEU A 209 -24.48 4.12 7.03
CA LEU A 209 -23.64 4.40 8.18
C LEU A 209 -24.46 5.18 9.19
N THR A 210 -24.81 4.55 10.32
CA THR A 210 -25.61 5.18 11.38
C THR A 210 -24.67 5.66 12.49
N PRO A 211 -24.44 6.98 12.64
CA PRO A 211 -23.50 7.49 13.61
C PRO A 211 -24.05 7.43 15.04
N MET A 212 -23.16 7.12 15.98
CA MET A 212 -23.45 7.08 17.42
C MET A 212 -22.69 8.20 18.11
N ARG A 213 -23.37 9.02 18.93
CA ARG A 213 -22.73 10.12 19.66
C ARG A 213 -21.64 9.60 20.60
N GLN A 214 -20.50 10.29 20.62
CA GLN A 214 -19.35 9.93 21.44
C GLN A 214 -19.75 9.85 22.93
N GLY A 215 -19.37 8.73 23.57
CA GLY A 215 -19.70 8.47 24.99
C GLY A 215 -21.15 8.11 25.26
N SER A 216 -22.01 8.07 24.24
CA SER A 216 -23.40 7.65 24.36
C SER A 216 -23.56 6.14 24.16
N ILE A 217 -24.58 5.58 24.80
CA ILE A 217 -25.00 4.18 24.67
C ILE A 217 -26.20 4.01 23.74
N TYR A 218 -26.99 5.06 23.48
CA TYR A 218 -28.25 4.98 22.72
C TYR A 218 -28.53 6.17 21.80
N ASP A 219 -27.69 7.21 21.79
CA ASP A 219 -27.95 8.42 20.99
C ASP A 219 -27.40 8.23 19.57
N MET A 220 -28.33 7.93 18.66
CA MET A 220 -28.10 7.76 17.22
C MET A 220 -28.34 9.08 16.51
N MET A 221 -27.46 9.42 15.57
CA MET A 221 -27.61 10.58 14.69
C MET A 221 -28.23 10.16 13.35
N ASP A 222 -28.57 11.15 12.52
CA ASP A 222 -29.12 10.87 11.19
C ASP A 222 -28.14 10.01 10.36
N PRO A 223 -28.64 8.95 9.69
CA PRO A 223 -27.80 8.04 8.93
C PRO A 223 -27.23 8.70 7.66
N ILE A 224 -26.03 8.29 7.29
CA ILE A 224 -25.43 8.58 5.98
C ILE A 224 -25.79 7.42 5.06
N LEU A 225 -26.54 7.72 4.00
CA LEU A 225 -26.99 6.74 3.01
C LEU A 225 -26.14 6.85 1.75
N LEU A 226 -25.46 5.76 1.39
CA LEU A 226 -24.59 5.66 0.22
C LEU A 226 -25.25 4.79 -0.85
N SER A 227 -25.53 5.40 -2.00
CA SER A 227 -26.09 4.72 -3.17
C SER A 227 -25.03 3.91 -3.91
N GLU A 228 -25.43 3.08 -4.87
CA GLU A 228 -24.49 2.37 -5.76
C GLU A 228 -23.49 3.32 -6.43
N LYS A 229 -23.93 4.54 -6.79
CA LYS A 229 -23.07 5.57 -7.38
C LYS A 229 -22.01 6.06 -6.40
N ASP A 230 -22.38 6.28 -5.14
CA ASP A 230 -21.42 6.69 -4.09
C ASP A 230 -20.43 5.57 -3.76
N LEU A 231 -20.85 4.32 -4.01
CA LEU A 231 -20.04 3.14 -3.79
C LEU A 231 -19.13 2.80 -4.97
N GLU A 232 -19.24 3.44 -6.15
CA GLU A 232 -18.39 3.17 -7.33
C GLU A 232 -16.90 3.39 -7.03
N GLU A 233 -16.60 4.47 -6.30
CA GLU A 233 -15.27 4.82 -5.79
C GLU A 233 -15.25 4.76 -4.26
N PRO A 234 -14.08 4.75 -3.61
CA PRO A 234 -14.02 4.77 -2.17
C PRO A 234 -14.65 6.03 -1.58
N TYR A 235 -15.59 5.83 -0.66
CA TYR A 235 -16.29 6.93 -0.01
C TYR A 235 -15.40 7.55 1.07
N ILE A 236 -15.31 8.89 1.07
CA ILE A 236 -14.55 9.64 2.08
C ILE A 236 -15.47 10.06 3.22
N LEU A 237 -15.33 9.38 4.35
CA LEU A 237 -16.00 9.72 5.60
C LEU A 237 -15.17 10.76 6.35
N VAL A 238 -15.62 12.01 6.35
CA VAL A 238 -14.94 13.12 7.04
C VAL A 238 -15.00 12.98 8.56
N PRO A 239 -13.95 13.39 9.29
CA PRO A 239 -13.92 13.25 10.75
C PRO A 239 -14.96 14.17 11.40
N ASN A 240 -15.58 13.69 12.47
CA ASN A 240 -16.52 14.44 13.29
C ASN A 240 -16.34 14.05 14.76
N GLU A 241 -15.95 15.02 15.59
CA GLU A 241 -15.64 14.82 17.00
C GLU A 241 -16.86 14.43 17.85
N GLU A 242 -18.08 14.75 17.40
CA GLU A 242 -19.29 14.34 18.10
C GLU A 242 -19.60 12.85 17.96
N ILE A 243 -18.99 12.16 16.99
CA ILE A 243 -19.28 10.76 16.66
C ILE A 243 -18.20 9.87 17.29
N GLY A 244 -18.63 8.87 18.07
CA GLY A 244 -17.74 7.83 18.59
C GLY A 244 -17.58 6.67 17.61
N PHE A 245 -18.69 6.20 17.05
CA PHE A 245 -18.74 5.00 16.22
C PHE A 245 -19.84 5.11 15.15
N TYR A 246 -19.76 4.26 14.13
CA TYR A 246 -20.79 4.06 13.12
C TYR A 246 -21.23 2.59 13.13
N ALA A 247 -22.54 2.36 13.26
CA ALA A 247 -23.13 1.08 12.90
C ALA A 247 -23.24 1.00 11.37
N VAL A 248 -22.93 -0.15 10.78
CA VAL A 248 -22.82 -0.30 9.33
C VAL A 248 -23.75 -1.42 8.84
N THR A 249 -24.68 -1.06 7.96
CA THR A 249 -25.71 -1.97 7.44
C THR A 249 -25.77 -1.91 5.92
N VAL A 250 -25.79 -3.07 5.27
CA VAL A 250 -26.03 -3.19 3.83
C VAL A 250 -27.51 -3.44 3.61
N TYR A 251 -28.12 -2.63 2.74
CA TYR A 251 -29.49 -2.75 2.27
C TYR A 251 -29.49 -3.25 0.83
N ALA A 252 -30.52 -4.00 0.47
CA ALA A 252 -30.76 -4.45 -0.90
C ALA A 252 -32.23 -4.23 -1.29
N GLN A 253 -32.47 -4.14 -2.60
CA GLN A 253 -33.80 -4.01 -3.22
C GLN A 253 -33.81 -4.83 -4.52
N GLY A 254 -34.98 -5.28 -4.96
CA GLY A 254 -35.16 -6.01 -6.21
C GLY A 254 -34.90 -7.51 -6.05
N SER A 255 -34.44 -8.19 -7.10
CA SER A 255 -34.22 -9.65 -7.06
C SER A 255 -32.99 -10.09 -7.85
N GLY A 256 -32.44 -11.24 -7.50
CA GLY A 256 -31.28 -11.83 -8.20
C GLY A 256 -30.26 -12.39 -7.24
N LYS A 257 -28.98 -12.28 -7.59
CA LYS A 257 -27.86 -12.72 -6.75
C LYS A 257 -26.83 -11.61 -6.55
N LEU A 258 -26.59 -11.29 -5.29
CA LEU A 258 -25.56 -10.35 -4.83
C LEU A 258 -24.48 -11.13 -4.07
N SER A 259 -23.22 -10.81 -4.30
CA SER A 259 -22.07 -11.34 -3.55
C SER A 259 -21.31 -10.18 -2.92
N PHE A 260 -20.91 -10.33 -1.66
CA PHE A 260 -20.21 -9.31 -0.89
C PHE A 260 -18.91 -9.87 -0.33
N GLY A 261 -17.84 -9.08 -0.45
CA GLY A 261 -16.60 -9.24 0.28
C GLY A 261 -16.57 -8.35 1.53
N PRO A 262 -15.40 -8.16 2.16
CA PRO A 262 -15.26 -7.30 3.32
C PRO A 262 -15.54 -5.82 3.00
N LEU A 263 -15.82 -5.04 4.05
CA LEU A 263 -15.76 -3.58 3.98
C LEU A 263 -14.40 -3.12 4.50
N HIS A 264 -13.58 -2.59 3.61
CA HIS A 264 -12.32 -1.95 3.96
C HIS A 264 -12.57 -0.56 4.52
N TRP A 265 -11.81 -0.19 5.54
CA TRP A 265 -11.70 1.18 6.03
C TRP A 265 -10.23 1.55 6.24
N ARG A 266 -9.85 2.75 5.81
CA ARG A 266 -8.45 3.20 5.80
C ARG A 266 -8.35 4.65 6.23
N TYR A 267 -7.21 5.05 6.80
CA TYR A 267 -6.92 6.47 6.95
C TYR A 267 -6.77 7.11 5.57
N SER A 268 -7.61 8.10 5.29
CA SER A 268 -7.69 8.78 4.01
C SER A 268 -6.86 10.05 4.02
N ARG A 269 -6.10 10.25 2.96
CA ARG A 269 -5.41 11.50 2.66
C ARG A 269 -6.20 12.36 1.66
N ILE A 270 -7.50 12.09 1.51
CA ILE A 270 -8.46 12.84 0.70
C ILE A 270 -7.89 13.13 -0.71
N GLY A 271 -7.37 12.08 -1.34
CA GLY A 271 -6.80 12.16 -2.70
C GLY A 271 -5.30 12.47 -2.79
N LEU A 272 -4.60 12.83 -1.69
CA LEU A 272 -3.14 13.00 -1.74
C LEU A 272 -2.35 11.68 -1.76
N GLY A 273 -3.01 10.55 -1.54
CA GLY A 273 -2.45 9.22 -1.65
C GLY A 273 -3.20 8.19 -0.80
N ARG A 274 -3.01 6.91 -1.12
CA ARG A 274 -3.51 5.75 -0.38
C ARG A 274 -2.43 5.28 0.58
N PHE A 275 -2.76 5.20 1.87
CA PHE A 275 -1.85 4.86 2.98
C PHE A 275 -0.69 5.86 3.19
N VAL A 276 0.20 6.02 2.22
CA VAL A 276 1.29 7.00 2.20
C VAL A 276 1.02 8.11 1.16
N LEU A 277 1.70 9.25 1.25
CA LEU A 277 1.59 10.30 0.24
C LEU A 277 2.06 9.76 -1.11
N GLY A 278 1.22 9.95 -2.15
CA GLY A 278 1.47 9.40 -3.48
C GLY A 278 1.33 7.88 -3.61
N GLY A 279 0.86 7.20 -2.56
CA GLY A 279 0.41 5.82 -2.71
C GLY A 279 -0.84 5.77 -3.59
N GLU A 280 -0.95 4.73 -4.38
CA GLU A 280 -2.01 4.53 -5.35
C GLU A 280 -2.65 3.14 -5.15
N ARG A 281 -3.78 2.92 -5.80
CA ARG A 281 -4.50 1.65 -5.79
C ARG A 281 -4.99 1.30 -7.19
N TYR A 282 -5.18 0.00 -7.40
CA TYR A 282 -5.91 -0.54 -8.53
C TYR A 282 -6.98 -1.48 -7.99
N HIS A 283 -8.14 -1.54 -8.63
CA HIS A 283 -9.14 -2.58 -8.38
C HIS A 283 -9.56 -3.24 -9.68
N ASP A 284 -9.88 -4.53 -9.63
CA ASP A 284 -10.38 -5.28 -10.78
C ASP A 284 -11.92 -5.27 -10.83
N GLU A 285 -12.50 -6.05 -11.74
CA GLU A 285 -13.94 -6.23 -11.91
C GLU A 285 -14.63 -6.93 -10.73
N LYS A 286 -13.86 -7.62 -9.88
CA LYS A 286 -14.35 -8.21 -8.62
C LYS A 286 -14.23 -7.22 -7.45
N ARG A 287 -13.83 -5.97 -7.72
CA ARG A 287 -13.51 -4.93 -6.73
C ARG A 287 -12.34 -5.30 -5.81
N GLN A 288 -11.54 -6.28 -6.20
CA GLN A 288 -10.37 -6.72 -5.47
C GLN A 288 -9.18 -5.81 -5.77
N GLU A 289 -8.47 -5.40 -4.73
CA GLU A 289 -7.46 -4.36 -4.84
C GLU A 289 -6.02 -4.87 -4.72
N PHE A 290 -5.09 -4.13 -5.34
CA PHE A 290 -3.73 -4.04 -4.83
C PHE A 290 -3.35 -2.57 -4.68
N ILE A 291 -2.39 -2.29 -3.81
CA ILE A 291 -1.85 -0.95 -3.59
C ILE A 291 -0.40 -0.89 -4.03
N TYR A 292 0.03 0.28 -4.51
CA TYR A 292 1.42 0.50 -4.90
C TYR A 292 1.89 1.91 -4.53
N TYR A 293 3.19 2.06 -4.32
CA TYR A 293 3.84 3.34 -4.06
C TYR A 293 5.17 3.37 -4.79
N PHE A 294 5.42 4.41 -5.59
CA PHE A 294 6.64 4.55 -6.38
C PHE A 294 7.45 5.77 -5.95
N ASN A 295 8.70 5.59 -5.57
CA ASN A 295 9.61 6.70 -5.25
C ASN A 295 10.73 6.80 -6.30
N PRO A 296 10.82 7.92 -7.06
CA PRO A 296 11.84 8.08 -8.09
C PRO A 296 13.28 8.17 -7.54
N GLY A 297 13.46 8.41 -6.24
CA GLY A 297 14.77 8.43 -5.58
C GLY A 297 15.76 9.43 -6.20
N ASP A 298 16.91 8.91 -6.63
CA ASP A 298 17.96 9.68 -7.31
C ASP A 298 17.89 9.59 -8.84
N LEU A 299 16.85 8.94 -9.39
CA LEU A 299 16.66 8.68 -10.83
C LEU A 299 17.82 7.90 -11.47
N LYS A 300 18.61 7.15 -10.69
CA LYS A 300 19.70 6.30 -11.18
C LYS A 300 19.36 4.82 -10.99
N PRO A 301 19.79 3.92 -11.89
CA PRO A 301 19.53 2.50 -11.75
C PRO A 301 20.05 1.88 -10.43
N PRO A 302 19.46 0.77 -9.95
CA PRO A 302 18.25 0.12 -10.46
C PRO A 302 16.97 0.64 -9.78
N MET A 303 15.81 0.28 -10.33
CA MET A 303 14.54 0.33 -9.60
C MET A 303 14.37 -0.93 -8.74
N ASN A 304 14.08 -0.74 -7.44
CA ASN A 304 13.93 -1.82 -6.47
C ASN A 304 12.45 -2.00 -6.11
N VAL A 305 11.83 -3.11 -6.51
CA VAL A 305 10.44 -3.41 -6.20
C VAL A 305 10.38 -4.37 -5.01
N TYR A 306 9.60 -4.01 -3.99
CA TYR A 306 9.35 -4.83 -2.82
C TYR A 306 7.87 -5.17 -2.72
N PHE A 307 7.56 -6.46 -2.82
CA PHE A 307 6.24 -7.02 -2.54
C PHE A 307 6.10 -7.26 -1.03
N SER A 308 5.08 -6.65 -0.43
CA SER A 308 4.79 -6.76 1.01
C SER A 308 4.45 -8.20 1.40
N GLY A 309 4.76 -8.58 2.65
CA GLY A 309 4.33 -9.84 3.23
C GLY A 309 2.85 -9.85 3.59
N PHE A 310 2.41 -10.98 4.15
CA PHE A 310 1.06 -11.15 4.67
C PHE A 310 0.83 -10.22 5.87
N ARG A 311 -0.27 -9.45 5.87
CA ARG A 311 -0.63 -8.57 6.99
C ARG A 311 -2.12 -8.25 7.07
N PRO A 312 -2.79 -8.52 8.22
CA PRO A 312 -4.20 -8.16 8.40
C PRO A 312 -4.48 -6.65 8.49
N ALA A 313 -3.58 -5.91 9.16
CA ALA A 313 -3.61 -4.45 9.11
C ALA A 313 -3.05 -4.01 7.76
N GLU A 314 -3.79 -3.20 7.01
CA GLU A 314 -3.45 -2.88 5.61
C GLU A 314 -2.35 -1.80 5.47
N GLY A 315 -1.74 -1.77 4.28
CA GLY A 315 -0.74 -0.79 3.87
C GLY A 315 0.54 -1.44 3.34
N PHE A 316 1.59 -0.63 3.19
CA PHE A 316 2.89 -1.06 2.69
C PHE A 316 3.84 -1.58 3.77
N GLU A 317 4.60 -2.62 3.47
CA GLU A 317 5.80 -2.99 4.19
C GLU A 317 7.07 -2.49 3.49
N GLY A 318 8.21 -2.54 4.18
CA GLY A 318 9.51 -2.32 3.53
C GLY A 318 9.87 -0.88 3.19
N PHE A 319 9.03 0.13 3.48
CA PHE A 319 9.31 1.54 3.14
C PHE A 319 10.67 2.02 3.65
N GLY A 320 10.94 1.86 4.95
CA GLY A 320 12.22 2.27 5.54
C GLY A 320 13.41 1.50 4.98
N ILE A 321 13.21 0.22 4.67
CA ILE A 321 14.22 -0.64 4.07
C ILE A 321 14.57 -0.14 2.68
N MET A 322 13.59 0.00 1.79
CA MET A 322 13.80 0.43 0.41
C MET A 322 14.37 1.85 0.35
N LYS A 323 13.87 2.76 1.19
CA LYS A 323 14.42 4.13 1.30
C LYS A 323 15.88 4.14 1.73
N SER A 324 16.30 3.24 2.61
CA SER A 324 17.70 3.15 3.07
C SER A 324 18.68 2.79 1.96
N LEU A 325 18.21 2.16 0.87
CA LEU A 325 19.01 1.80 -0.30
C LEU A 325 19.35 3.01 -1.18
N LYS A 326 18.75 4.19 -0.93
CA LYS A 326 19.03 5.45 -1.65
C LYS A 326 18.94 5.33 -3.17
N ALA A 327 18.04 4.48 -3.65
CA ALA A 327 17.78 4.20 -5.05
C ALA A 327 16.28 4.35 -5.34
N PRO A 328 15.85 4.45 -6.61
CA PRO A 328 14.44 4.39 -6.96
C PRO A 328 13.83 3.08 -6.44
N PHE A 329 12.61 3.14 -5.93
CA PHE A 329 11.93 1.96 -5.41
C PHE A 329 10.43 2.00 -5.60
N MET A 330 9.82 0.81 -5.58
CA MET A 330 8.38 0.64 -5.52
C MET A 330 8.02 -0.32 -4.40
N LEU A 331 6.93 -0.04 -3.70
CA LEU A 331 6.30 -0.98 -2.77
C LEU A 331 4.99 -1.43 -3.40
N ILE A 332 4.69 -2.73 -3.31
CA ILE A 332 3.40 -3.29 -3.72
C ILE A 332 2.82 -4.02 -2.50
N GLY A 333 1.54 -3.81 -2.22
CA GLY A 333 0.80 -4.44 -1.13
C GLY A 333 -0.51 -5.04 -1.61
N ASP A 334 -0.98 -6.08 -0.92
CA ASP A 334 -2.19 -6.82 -1.26
C ASP A 334 -3.14 -6.80 -0.04
N PRO A 335 -4.17 -5.92 -0.03
CA PRO A 335 -5.10 -5.79 1.10
C PRO A 335 -6.20 -6.87 1.14
N ARG A 336 -6.28 -7.74 0.12
CA ARG A 336 -7.40 -8.69 -0.08
C ARG A 336 -7.43 -9.78 0.98
N LEU A 337 -8.57 -10.47 1.08
CA LEU A 337 -8.80 -11.61 1.98
C LEU A 337 -8.46 -11.24 3.43
N GLU A 338 -7.81 -12.11 4.20
CA GLU A 338 -7.41 -11.77 5.57
C GLU A 338 -6.23 -10.79 5.61
N GLY A 339 -5.19 -11.06 4.82
CA GLY A 339 -3.95 -10.26 4.82
C GLY A 339 -3.13 -10.38 3.53
N GLY A 340 -3.77 -10.75 2.42
CA GLY A 340 -3.19 -10.77 1.08
C GLY A 340 -3.54 -12.02 0.26
N GLY A 341 -3.82 -11.80 -1.03
CA GLY A 341 -4.13 -12.83 -2.04
C GLY A 341 -2.93 -13.29 -2.87
N PHE A 342 -1.70 -13.22 -2.32
CA PHE A 342 -0.46 -13.61 -3.01
C PHE A 342 -0.20 -12.89 -4.35
N TYR A 343 -0.77 -11.71 -4.56
CA TYR A 343 -0.64 -10.96 -5.82
C TYR A 343 -1.10 -11.76 -7.07
N SER A 344 -1.87 -12.82 -6.86
CA SER A 344 -2.48 -13.67 -7.89
C SER A 344 -3.99 -13.42 -7.90
N GLY A 345 -4.61 -13.47 -9.07
CA GLY A 345 -6.04 -13.16 -9.18
C GLY A 345 -6.55 -13.20 -10.60
N THR A 346 -7.41 -12.24 -10.91
CA THR A 346 -7.92 -12.01 -12.27
C THR A 346 -6.77 -11.59 -13.20
N GLU A 347 -6.93 -11.85 -14.50
CA GLU A 347 -5.93 -11.43 -15.50
C GLU A 347 -5.73 -9.91 -15.49
N ASN A 348 -6.79 -9.15 -15.25
CA ASN A 348 -6.75 -7.69 -15.13
C ASN A 348 -5.89 -7.23 -13.95
N LEU A 349 -6.06 -7.84 -12.77
CA LEU A 349 -5.25 -7.55 -11.59
C LEU A 349 -3.77 -7.85 -11.82
N GLU A 350 -3.46 -9.02 -12.38
CA GLU A 350 -2.08 -9.42 -12.65
C GLU A 350 -1.43 -8.58 -13.76
N THR A 351 -2.20 -8.19 -14.77
CA THR A 351 -1.75 -7.28 -15.83
C THR A 351 -1.48 -5.89 -15.27
N ALA A 352 -2.36 -5.37 -14.42
CA ALA A 352 -2.16 -4.06 -13.80
C ALA A 352 -0.88 -4.02 -12.93
N ILE A 353 -0.53 -5.10 -12.21
CA ILE A 353 0.75 -5.18 -11.49
C ILE A 353 1.95 -5.06 -12.45
N LYS A 354 1.92 -5.75 -13.59
CA LYS A 354 2.97 -5.62 -14.62
C LYS A 354 3.02 -4.20 -15.19
N THR A 355 1.86 -3.62 -15.48
CA THR A 355 1.74 -2.25 -16.02
C THR A 355 2.36 -1.23 -15.09
N VAL A 356 2.02 -1.20 -13.79
CA VAL A 356 2.55 -0.17 -12.89
C VAL A 356 4.07 -0.26 -12.71
N ILE A 357 4.63 -1.48 -12.71
CA ILE A 357 6.08 -1.69 -12.70
C ILE A 357 6.70 -1.15 -13.99
N GLN A 358 6.12 -1.46 -15.16
CA GLN A 358 6.62 -0.99 -16.45
C GLN A 358 6.53 0.54 -16.57
N GLU A 359 5.41 1.15 -16.21
CA GLU A 359 5.23 2.61 -16.22
C GLU A 359 6.25 3.31 -15.31
N SER A 360 6.64 2.69 -14.21
CA SER A 360 7.66 3.22 -13.31
C SER A 360 9.07 3.08 -13.89
N LEU A 361 9.37 1.99 -14.60
CA LEU A 361 10.61 1.86 -15.38
C LEU A 361 10.66 2.91 -16.49
N ASP A 362 9.56 3.12 -17.21
CA ASP A 362 9.44 4.11 -18.28
C ASP A 362 9.62 5.54 -17.72
N TYR A 363 9.01 5.82 -16.56
CA TYR A 363 9.21 7.09 -15.84
C TYR A 363 10.68 7.35 -15.53
N LEU A 364 11.45 6.31 -15.18
CA LEU A 364 12.88 6.40 -14.87
C LEU A 364 13.75 6.41 -16.13
N GLY A 365 13.24 5.93 -17.27
CA GLY A 365 14.01 5.67 -18.48
C GLY A 365 14.89 4.42 -18.35
N PHE A 366 14.44 3.43 -17.57
CA PHE A 366 15.16 2.19 -17.28
C PHE A 366 14.58 1.03 -18.09
N SER A 367 15.39 0.01 -18.37
CA SER A 367 14.90 -1.28 -18.90
C SER A 367 14.71 -2.30 -17.78
N SER A 368 14.13 -3.45 -18.09
CA SER A 368 13.98 -4.53 -17.11
C SER A 368 15.31 -5.07 -16.59
N SER A 369 16.40 -4.92 -17.34
CA SER A 369 17.76 -5.17 -16.86
C SER A 369 18.23 -4.21 -15.75
N ASP A 370 17.47 -3.16 -15.45
CA ASP A 370 17.69 -2.22 -14.34
C ASP A 370 16.66 -2.43 -13.21
N LEU A 371 16.04 -3.60 -13.15
CA LEU A 371 15.01 -3.97 -12.17
C LEU A 371 15.54 -4.99 -11.16
N ILE A 372 15.21 -4.79 -9.89
CA ILE A 372 15.33 -5.81 -8.84
C ILE A 372 13.93 -6.06 -8.27
N LEU A 373 13.48 -7.32 -8.30
CA LEU A 373 12.24 -7.76 -7.65
C LEU A 373 12.55 -8.44 -6.33
N SER A 374 11.74 -8.19 -5.30
CA SER A 374 12.02 -8.76 -3.99
C SER A 374 10.80 -8.91 -3.09
N GLY A 375 10.92 -9.79 -2.10
CA GLY A 375 9.91 -9.96 -1.08
C GLY A 375 10.32 -10.97 -0.01
N LEU A 376 9.56 -11.01 1.08
CA LEU A 376 9.70 -11.99 2.16
C LEU A 376 8.37 -12.69 2.38
N SER A 377 8.40 -14.00 2.69
CA SER A 377 7.20 -14.81 2.90
C SER A 377 6.20 -14.66 1.73
N MET A 378 4.96 -14.21 1.94
CA MET A 378 3.98 -13.98 0.88
C MET A 378 4.53 -13.12 -0.30
N GLY A 379 5.34 -12.10 -0.01
CA GLY A 379 5.94 -11.24 -1.02
C GLY A 379 6.87 -11.97 -1.99
N THR A 380 7.42 -13.12 -1.58
CA THR A 380 8.26 -13.94 -2.47
C THR A 380 7.50 -14.44 -3.69
N PHE A 381 6.21 -14.77 -3.54
CA PHE A 381 5.39 -15.26 -4.64
C PHE A 381 5.29 -14.20 -5.73
N GLY A 382 4.90 -12.97 -5.37
CA GLY A 382 4.84 -11.85 -6.33
C GLY A 382 6.19 -11.58 -6.99
N ALA A 383 7.27 -11.52 -6.20
CA ALA A 383 8.61 -11.26 -6.71
C ALA A 383 9.08 -12.32 -7.72
N LEU A 384 8.80 -13.60 -7.48
CA LEU A 384 9.15 -14.70 -8.37
C LEU A 384 8.20 -14.78 -9.58
N TYR A 385 6.89 -14.77 -9.33
CA TYR A 385 5.84 -14.94 -10.34
C TYR A 385 5.95 -13.89 -11.45
N TYR A 386 6.18 -12.62 -11.10
CA TYR A 386 6.32 -11.55 -12.08
C TYR A 386 7.73 -11.45 -12.70
N ALA A 387 8.74 -12.16 -12.16
CA ALA A 387 10.10 -12.11 -12.70
C ALA A 387 10.19 -12.65 -14.13
N SER A 388 9.41 -13.69 -14.48
CA SER A 388 9.46 -14.29 -15.82
C SER A 388 9.04 -13.33 -16.92
N HIS A 389 8.14 -12.39 -16.59
CA HIS A 389 7.73 -11.33 -17.52
C HIS A 389 8.84 -10.32 -17.77
N PHE A 390 9.56 -9.91 -16.73
CA PHE A 390 10.55 -8.82 -16.84
C PHE A 390 11.96 -9.28 -17.18
N ASN A 391 12.36 -10.49 -16.78
CA ASN A 391 13.78 -10.89 -16.78
C ASN A 391 14.66 -9.87 -16.05
N PRO A 392 14.40 -9.62 -14.75
CA PRO A 392 15.07 -8.57 -13.99
C PRO A 392 16.56 -8.86 -13.82
N TYR A 393 17.34 -7.84 -13.44
CA TYR A 393 18.74 -8.01 -13.04
C TYR A 393 18.90 -8.91 -11.81
N GLY A 394 17.97 -8.78 -10.87
CA GLY A 394 18.01 -9.56 -9.63
C GLY A 394 16.63 -9.89 -9.08
N VAL A 395 16.54 -11.04 -8.44
CA VAL A 395 15.39 -11.46 -7.61
C VAL A 395 15.92 -11.82 -6.23
N ILE A 396 15.45 -11.12 -5.20
CA ILE A 396 15.87 -11.36 -3.81
C ILE A 396 14.67 -11.81 -2.99
N VAL A 397 14.68 -13.05 -2.54
CA VAL A 397 13.57 -13.65 -1.80
C VAL A 397 14.03 -14.35 -0.54
N GLY A 398 13.19 -14.30 0.50
CA GLY A 398 13.40 -15.03 1.75
C GLY A 398 12.14 -15.75 2.18
N LYS A 399 12.27 -17.04 2.52
CA LYS A 399 11.15 -17.94 2.87
C LYS A 399 10.15 -18.06 1.69
N PRO A 400 10.59 -18.63 0.56
CA PRO A 400 9.83 -18.62 -0.68
C PRO A 400 8.54 -19.44 -0.60
N PHE A 401 7.52 -18.99 -1.33
CA PHE A 401 6.31 -19.76 -1.66
C PHE A 401 6.25 -19.97 -3.17
N THR A 402 6.13 -21.23 -3.59
CA THR A 402 5.92 -21.60 -5.00
C THR A 402 4.62 -22.37 -5.19
N ASN A 403 4.20 -23.14 -4.17
CA ASN A 403 3.01 -23.99 -4.22
C ASN A 403 2.06 -23.66 -3.07
N VAL A 404 1.29 -22.58 -3.26
CA VAL A 404 0.28 -22.15 -2.28
C VAL A 404 -0.85 -23.17 -2.17
N GLY A 405 -1.16 -23.92 -3.24
CA GLY A 405 -2.14 -25.01 -3.19
C GLY A 405 -1.72 -26.12 -2.22
N ASP A 406 -0.45 -26.54 -2.27
CA ASP A 406 0.10 -27.54 -1.33
C ASP A 406 0.06 -27.04 0.11
N THR A 407 0.32 -25.74 0.31
CA THR A 407 0.22 -25.09 1.62
C THR A 407 -1.21 -25.18 2.16
N ALA A 408 -2.21 -24.88 1.33
CA ALA A 408 -3.63 -24.99 1.70
C ALA A 408 -4.03 -26.44 2.04
N ALA A 409 -3.57 -27.42 1.25
CA ALA A 409 -3.82 -28.83 1.49
C ALA A 409 -3.18 -29.35 2.81
N GLY A 410 -1.97 -28.87 3.11
CA GLY A 410 -1.18 -29.27 4.28
C GLY A 410 -1.65 -28.69 5.61
N MET A 411 -2.53 -27.68 5.59
CA MET A 411 -2.97 -26.94 6.77
C MET A 411 -3.46 -27.83 7.92
N LYS A 412 -4.33 -28.81 7.62
CA LYS A 412 -4.88 -29.75 8.63
C LYS A 412 -3.83 -30.57 9.36
N LEU A 413 -2.66 -30.79 8.75
CA LEU A 413 -1.62 -31.69 9.25
C LEU A 413 -0.42 -30.93 9.84
N LYS A 414 -0.02 -29.82 9.21
CA LYS A 414 1.21 -29.09 9.57
C LYS A 414 0.94 -27.94 10.56
N ARG A 415 -0.18 -27.23 10.40
CA ARG A 415 -0.51 -26.02 11.17
C ARG A 415 -2.03 -25.79 11.24
N PRO A 416 -2.77 -26.58 12.05
CA PRO A 416 -4.17 -26.27 12.32
C PRO A 416 -4.27 -24.87 12.95
N ASP A 417 -5.25 -24.08 12.51
CA ASP A 417 -5.61 -22.76 13.05
C ASP A 417 -4.57 -21.61 12.89
N GLU A 418 -3.53 -21.75 12.06
CA GLU A 418 -2.51 -20.68 11.88
C GLU A 418 -2.49 -19.98 10.52
N PHE A 419 -2.97 -20.61 9.42
CA PHE A 419 -2.94 -19.99 8.08
C PHE A 419 -4.11 -20.41 7.19
N GLU A 420 -5.31 -20.32 7.76
CA GLU A 420 -6.58 -20.66 7.10
C GLU A 420 -6.82 -19.87 5.82
N THR A 421 -6.30 -18.63 5.78
CA THR A 421 -6.35 -17.77 4.60
C THR A 421 -5.77 -18.41 3.33
N SER A 422 -4.88 -19.42 3.41
CA SER A 422 -4.41 -20.14 2.21
C SER A 422 -5.52 -20.90 1.49
N ALA A 423 -6.53 -21.39 2.21
CA ALA A 423 -7.71 -22.00 1.60
C ALA A 423 -8.59 -20.94 0.92
N ASP A 424 -8.70 -19.73 1.50
CA ASP A 424 -9.39 -18.61 0.86
C ASP A 424 -8.65 -18.12 -0.39
N VAL A 425 -7.32 -18.12 -0.39
CA VAL A 425 -6.50 -17.81 -1.58
C VAL A 425 -6.79 -18.84 -2.68
N LEU A 426 -6.78 -20.14 -2.32
CA LEU A 426 -7.11 -21.22 -3.24
C LEU A 426 -8.50 -21.02 -3.86
N LEU A 427 -9.52 -20.81 -3.02
CA LEU A 427 -10.89 -20.58 -3.47
C LEU A 427 -11.01 -19.33 -4.34
N ASN A 428 -10.37 -18.23 -3.95
CA ASN A 428 -10.45 -16.96 -4.68
C ASN A 428 -9.83 -17.03 -6.09
N VAL A 429 -8.71 -17.75 -6.22
CA VAL A 429 -7.99 -17.86 -7.50
C VAL A 429 -8.60 -18.93 -8.41
N THR A 430 -9.05 -20.06 -7.85
CA THR A 430 -9.44 -21.24 -8.65
C THR A 430 -10.95 -21.48 -8.70
N GLY A 431 -11.72 -20.90 -7.77
CA GLY A 431 -13.15 -21.14 -7.64
C GLY A 431 -13.53 -22.42 -6.89
N GLY A 432 -12.56 -23.18 -6.36
CA GLY A 432 -12.83 -24.40 -5.60
C GLY A 432 -11.70 -24.80 -4.66
N VAL A 433 -11.86 -25.96 -4.01
CA VAL A 433 -10.96 -26.44 -2.94
C VAL A 433 -10.60 -27.94 -3.08
N GLN A 434 -10.89 -28.53 -4.24
CA GLN A 434 -10.59 -29.94 -4.51
C GLN A 434 -9.12 -30.11 -4.96
N GLU A 435 -8.65 -31.35 -5.04
CA GLU A 435 -7.28 -31.69 -5.47
C GLU A 435 -6.91 -31.08 -6.83
N GLU A 436 -7.85 -31.04 -7.79
CA GLU A 436 -7.65 -30.36 -9.08
C GLU A 436 -7.38 -28.86 -8.95
N HIS A 437 -8.01 -28.20 -7.97
CA HIS A 437 -7.85 -26.77 -7.71
C HIS A 437 -6.51 -26.48 -7.02
N ILE A 438 -6.10 -27.37 -6.10
CA ILE A 438 -4.78 -27.32 -5.46
C ILE A 438 -3.69 -27.36 -6.54
N GLU A 439 -3.79 -28.33 -7.45
CA GLU A 439 -2.84 -28.47 -8.55
C GLU A 439 -2.94 -27.28 -9.51
N GLN A 440 -4.14 -26.79 -9.82
CA GLN A 440 -4.32 -25.61 -10.66
C GLN A 440 -3.61 -24.37 -10.10
N LEU A 441 -3.68 -24.13 -8.78
CA LEU A 441 -3.00 -22.98 -8.17
C LEU A 441 -1.47 -23.16 -8.20
N ASN A 442 -0.98 -24.36 -7.92
CA ASN A 442 0.44 -24.68 -8.01
C ASN A 442 0.96 -24.48 -9.44
N GLN A 443 0.25 -25.02 -10.43
CA GLN A 443 0.65 -24.92 -11.83
C GLN A 443 0.51 -23.51 -12.37
N LYS A 444 -0.46 -22.71 -11.90
CA LYS A 444 -0.51 -21.29 -12.27
C LYS A 444 0.82 -20.58 -12.00
N PHE A 445 1.46 -20.85 -10.86
CA PHE A 445 2.80 -20.33 -10.57
C PHE A 445 3.84 -20.87 -11.55
N TRP A 446 3.97 -22.20 -11.68
CA TRP A 446 5.03 -22.81 -12.49
C TRP A 446 4.86 -22.59 -13.99
N ASP A 447 3.65 -22.63 -14.51
CA ASP A 447 3.31 -22.30 -15.90
C ASP A 447 3.68 -20.86 -16.24
N THR A 448 3.67 -19.94 -15.27
CA THR A 448 4.08 -18.55 -15.45
C THR A 448 5.58 -18.38 -15.27
N PHE A 449 6.15 -18.93 -14.20
CA PHE A 449 7.56 -18.79 -13.87
C PHE A 449 8.47 -19.46 -14.91
N SER A 450 8.06 -20.62 -15.41
CA SER A 450 8.83 -21.42 -16.37
C SER A 450 8.83 -20.88 -17.80
N GLN A 451 8.11 -19.79 -18.08
CA GLN A 451 8.08 -19.14 -19.40
C GLN A 451 9.40 -18.45 -19.77
N SER A 452 10.29 -18.26 -18.80
CA SER A 452 11.58 -17.64 -19.03
C SER A 452 12.76 -18.52 -18.61
N ASP A 453 13.88 -18.37 -19.32
CA ASP A 453 15.17 -18.99 -19.02
C ASP A 453 16.06 -18.08 -18.14
N PHE A 454 15.62 -16.86 -17.82
CA PHE A 454 16.31 -15.93 -16.91
C PHE A 454 17.82 -15.73 -17.21
N PRO A 455 18.21 -15.42 -18.46
CA PRO A 455 19.61 -15.52 -18.93
C PRO A 455 20.61 -14.64 -18.16
N HIS A 456 20.14 -13.57 -17.53
CA HIS A 456 20.98 -12.58 -16.84
C HIS A 456 20.48 -12.25 -15.42
N THR A 457 19.54 -13.02 -14.89
CA THR A 457 18.95 -12.76 -13.58
C THR A 457 19.77 -13.41 -12.47
N ASN A 458 20.06 -12.62 -11.43
CA ASN A 458 20.68 -13.09 -10.20
C ASN A 458 19.61 -13.43 -9.17
N PHE A 459 19.46 -14.70 -8.84
CA PHE A 459 18.55 -15.17 -7.80
C PHE A 459 19.27 -15.27 -6.46
N ALA A 460 18.81 -14.52 -5.47
CA ALA A 460 19.22 -14.63 -4.09
C ALA A 460 18.06 -15.21 -3.28
N ILE A 461 18.18 -16.48 -2.86
CA ILE A 461 17.13 -17.24 -2.15
C ILE A 461 17.59 -17.64 -0.74
N ALA A 462 17.01 -17.04 0.30
CA ALA A 462 17.09 -17.56 1.67
C ALA A 462 15.86 -18.40 1.99
N TYR A 463 16.04 -19.51 2.71
CA TYR A 463 14.94 -20.41 3.06
C TYR A 463 15.13 -21.04 4.44
N MET A 464 14.04 -21.54 5.00
CA MET A 464 14.04 -22.33 6.22
C MET A 464 14.15 -23.82 5.86
N GLU A 465 15.07 -24.54 6.49
CA GLU A 465 15.30 -25.97 6.22
C GLU A 465 14.15 -26.85 6.72
N ASN A 466 13.36 -26.36 7.68
CA ASN A 466 12.20 -27.05 8.23
C ASN A 466 10.92 -26.23 8.03
N ASP A 467 10.82 -25.53 6.88
CA ASP A 467 9.65 -24.72 6.57
C ASP A 467 8.37 -25.57 6.59
N ASP A 468 7.43 -25.15 7.42
CA ASP A 468 6.19 -25.85 7.69
C ASP A 468 5.00 -25.31 6.90
N TYR A 469 5.23 -24.31 6.02
CA TYR A 469 4.30 -23.95 4.96
C TYR A 469 4.70 -24.63 3.64
N ASP A 470 5.74 -24.10 2.99
CA ASP A 470 6.22 -24.56 1.68
C ASP A 470 7.68 -25.05 1.76
N GLY A 471 7.86 -26.21 2.41
CA GLY A 471 9.16 -26.86 2.63
C GLY A 471 9.98 -27.20 1.39
N GLU A 472 9.32 -27.37 0.24
CA GLU A 472 9.97 -27.78 -1.01
C GLU A 472 10.21 -26.61 -1.98
N ALA A 473 9.74 -25.39 -1.65
CA ALA A 473 9.88 -24.22 -2.52
C ALA A 473 11.33 -23.97 -2.96
N ALA A 474 12.26 -23.95 -2.00
CA ALA A 474 13.66 -23.67 -2.29
C ALA A 474 14.29 -24.78 -3.16
N HIS A 475 14.00 -26.05 -2.88
CA HIS A 475 14.50 -27.17 -3.67
C HIS A 475 14.01 -27.07 -5.13
N ARG A 476 12.70 -26.90 -5.33
CA ARG A 476 12.09 -26.78 -6.66
C ARG A 476 12.64 -25.59 -7.45
N LEU A 477 12.82 -24.43 -6.80
CA LEU A 477 13.43 -23.26 -7.44
C LEU A 477 14.87 -23.53 -7.86
N ILE A 478 15.68 -24.13 -6.99
CA ILE A 478 17.08 -24.43 -7.29
C ILE A 478 17.18 -25.41 -8.45
N GLU A 479 16.40 -26.49 -8.45
CA GLU A 479 16.35 -27.48 -9.53
C GLU A 479 15.98 -26.82 -10.86
N HIS A 480 14.84 -26.10 -10.88
CA HIS A 480 14.36 -25.41 -12.08
C HIS A 480 15.37 -24.40 -12.63
N LEU A 481 15.93 -23.55 -11.77
CA LEU A 481 16.86 -22.49 -12.18
C LEU A 481 18.23 -23.04 -12.60
N SER A 482 18.66 -24.17 -12.03
CA SER A 482 19.92 -24.83 -12.41
C SER A 482 19.85 -25.36 -13.84
N ASP A 483 18.71 -25.92 -14.24
CA ASP A 483 18.47 -26.38 -15.61
C ASP A 483 18.53 -25.24 -16.63
N LYS A 484 18.21 -24.00 -16.20
CA LYS A 484 18.26 -22.78 -17.01
C LYS A 484 19.60 -22.04 -16.97
N GLN A 485 20.58 -22.53 -16.19
CA GLN A 485 21.88 -21.89 -15.97
C GLN A 485 21.78 -20.47 -15.38
N ALA A 486 20.71 -20.16 -14.66
CA ALA A 486 20.55 -18.89 -13.95
C ALA A 486 21.57 -18.78 -12.80
N HIS A 487 21.95 -17.55 -12.42
CA HIS A 487 22.88 -17.33 -11.31
C HIS A 487 22.14 -17.42 -9.97
N ILE A 488 22.50 -18.40 -9.14
CA ILE A 488 21.80 -18.69 -7.88
C ILE A 488 22.73 -18.52 -6.68
N TYR A 489 22.29 -17.74 -5.70
CA TYR A 489 22.88 -17.61 -4.36
C TYR A 489 21.85 -18.09 -3.34
N THR A 490 22.13 -19.21 -2.68
CA THR A 490 21.21 -19.78 -1.70
C THR A 490 21.78 -19.81 -0.29
N LYS A 491 20.92 -19.66 0.71
CA LYS A 491 21.27 -19.86 2.12
C LYS A 491 20.11 -20.46 2.91
N GLY A 492 20.31 -21.70 3.38
CA GLY A 492 19.44 -22.35 4.35
C GLY A 492 19.70 -21.88 5.78
N TYR A 493 18.62 -21.83 6.56
CA TYR A 493 18.61 -21.61 8.00
C TYR A 493 17.77 -22.69 8.67
N GLU A 494 18.27 -23.27 9.76
CA GLU A 494 17.50 -24.23 10.57
C GLU A 494 16.29 -23.57 11.24
N GLY A 495 15.19 -24.31 11.35
CA GLY A 495 13.95 -23.88 12.00
C GLY A 495 12.74 -23.87 11.09
N ARG A 496 11.57 -23.61 11.68
CA ARG A 496 10.27 -23.44 11.02
C ARG A 496 10.13 -22.05 10.42
N HIS A 497 9.08 -21.80 9.65
CA HIS A 497 8.94 -20.58 8.85
C HIS A 497 9.17 -19.28 9.63
N ASN A 498 8.70 -19.19 10.88
CA ASN A 498 8.79 -17.97 11.69
C ASN A 498 10.03 -17.92 12.61
N ASP A 499 10.82 -18.99 12.65
CA ASP A 499 12.05 -19.04 13.43
C ASP A 499 13.16 -18.20 12.75
N ASN A 500 14.09 -17.67 13.56
CA ASN A 500 15.30 -16.96 13.12
C ASN A 500 15.09 -15.85 12.06
N SER A 501 13.93 -15.16 12.08
CA SER A 501 13.59 -14.11 11.11
C SER A 501 14.62 -12.97 11.03
N SER A 502 15.32 -12.68 12.13
CA SER A 502 16.40 -11.68 12.15
C SER A 502 17.56 -12.04 11.22
N ALA A 503 17.98 -13.30 11.17
CA ALA A 503 19.08 -13.73 10.31
C ALA A 503 18.70 -13.66 8.83
N ILE A 504 17.47 -14.04 8.47
CA ILE A 504 16.95 -13.91 7.10
C ILE A 504 16.89 -12.45 6.69
N ASN A 505 16.36 -11.56 7.52
CA ASN A 505 16.30 -10.12 7.20
C ASN A 505 17.71 -9.53 7.00
N LYS A 506 18.68 -9.90 7.85
CA LYS A 506 20.07 -9.47 7.71
C LYS A 506 20.70 -9.97 6.43
N TRP A 507 20.44 -11.22 6.05
CA TRP A 507 20.93 -11.81 4.81
C TRP A 507 20.29 -11.16 3.58
N PHE A 508 18.97 -10.96 3.61
CA PHE A 508 18.20 -10.30 2.56
C PHE A 508 18.78 -8.90 2.26
N MET A 509 19.02 -8.11 3.31
CA MET A 509 19.66 -6.79 3.18
C MET A 509 21.08 -6.86 2.64
N LYS A 510 21.87 -7.85 3.09
CA LYS A 510 23.22 -8.04 2.56
C LYS A 510 23.20 -8.34 1.06
N GLN A 511 22.27 -9.16 0.57
CA GLN A 511 22.19 -9.46 -0.86
C GLN A 511 21.75 -8.24 -1.66
N TYR A 512 20.84 -7.43 -1.13
CA TYR A 512 20.50 -6.14 -1.72
C TYR A 512 21.74 -5.27 -1.92
N VAL A 513 22.48 -5.01 -0.84
CA VAL A 513 23.71 -4.21 -0.88
C VAL A 513 24.72 -4.80 -1.87
N ASN A 514 24.94 -6.11 -1.84
CA ASN A 514 25.88 -6.77 -2.77
C ASN A 514 25.49 -6.57 -4.25
N LEU A 515 24.21 -6.72 -4.60
CA LEU A 515 23.74 -6.55 -5.97
C LEU A 515 23.85 -5.10 -6.43
N LEU A 516 23.56 -4.15 -5.54
CA LEU A 516 23.65 -2.71 -5.81
C LEU A 516 25.10 -2.24 -5.95
N GLU A 517 26.00 -2.72 -5.10
CA GLU A 517 27.44 -2.42 -5.18
C GLU A 517 28.06 -3.01 -6.45
N LYS A 518 27.84 -4.30 -6.72
CA LYS A 518 28.46 -4.99 -7.86
C LYS A 518 27.85 -4.59 -9.21
N GLY A 519 26.54 -4.39 -9.27
CA GLY A 519 25.83 -4.08 -10.52
C GLY A 519 25.86 -2.61 -10.89
N TYR A 520 25.81 -1.72 -9.88
CA TYR A 520 25.54 -0.30 -10.10
C TYR A 520 26.51 0.64 -9.37
N GLY A 521 27.51 0.11 -8.66
CA GLY A 521 28.51 0.93 -7.96
C GLY A 521 27.95 1.77 -6.82
N ARG A 522 26.77 1.39 -6.27
CA ARG A 522 26.15 2.09 -5.15
C ARG A 522 26.84 1.71 -3.85
N ASN A 523 27.67 2.60 -3.30
CA ASN A 523 28.45 2.33 -2.09
C ASN A 523 27.68 2.69 -0.81
N TYR A 524 27.65 1.77 0.14
CA TYR A 524 27.03 1.95 1.46
C TYR A 524 28.12 1.94 2.54
N SER A 525 28.68 3.13 2.81
CA SER A 525 29.68 3.37 3.87
C SER A 525 29.05 3.52 5.24
#